data_AF-A0A368F250-F1
#
_entry.id   AF-A0A368F250-F1
#
_cell.length_a   1.000
_cell.length_b   1.000
_cell.length_c   1.000
_cell.angle_alpha   90.00
_cell.angle_beta   90.00
_cell.angle_gamma   90.00
#
_symmetry.space_group_name_H-M   'P 1'
#
loop_
_entity.id
_entity.type
_entity.pdbx_description
1 polymer ?
#
loop_
_entity_poly.entity_id
_entity_poly.type
_entity_poly.pdbx_seq_one_letter_code
_entity_poly.pdbx_strand_id
1 'polypeptide(L)'
;MLPTKDPIIILNKEKTGNYNPNMENKTLSLICSYIQCHPVGLQCSTTVRPKGHCCDICGGMMKFASNKFTVDSIAAAIQETVKENNLMDLLQYSIDRIDNEGVVPHYQITVFPTKKYDDTVFQIFIIELDYKLSNNKGNSMEYFSVKYEWSRLDHSYSQGNC
;
A
#
# COMPACT_ATOMS: atom_id res chain seq x y z
N MET A 1 -21.22 -44.35 1.46
CA MET A 1 -20.13 -43.45 1.05
C MET A 1 -20.61 -42.02 1.26
N LEU A 2 -20.06 -41.32 2.26
CA LEU A 2 -20.35 -39.90 2.50
C LEU A 2 -19.42 -39.07 1.60
N PRO A 3 -19.90 -37.98 0.97
CA PRO A 3 -19.04 -37.11 0.19
C PRO A 3 -18.01 -36.47 1.12
N THR A 4 -16.73 -36.70 0.83
CA THR A 4 -15.61 -35.96 1.42
C THR A 4 -15.83 -34.49 1.11
N LYS A 5 -16.19 -33.70 2.13
CA LYS A 5 -16.10 -32.24 2.05
C LYS A 5 -14.66 -31.91 1.66
N ASP A 6 -14.50 -31.13 0.61
CA ASP A 6 -13.21 -30.53 0.26
C ASP A 6 -12.59 -29.92 1.52
N PRO A 7 -11.27 -30.07 1.72
CA PRO A 7 -10.62 -29.49 2.89
C PRO A 7 -10.92 -27.99 2.90
N ILE A 8 -11.59 -27.54 3.96
CA ILE A 8 -11.67 -26.11 4.27
C ILE A 8 -10.22 -25.69 4.47
N ILE A 9 -9.63 -25.05 3.47
CA ILE A 9 -8.35 -24.37 3.61
C ILE A 9 -8.63 -23.25 4.61
N ILE A 10 -8.34 -23.49 5.89
CA ILE A 10 -8.28 -22.44 6.89
C ILE A 10 -7.05 -21.61 6.53
N LEU A 11 -7.22 -20.68 5.60
CA LEU A 11 -6.28 -19.60 5.38
C LEU A 11 -6.12 -18.91 6.72
N ASN A 12 -4.91 -18.89 7.24
CA ASN A 12 -4.59 -18.44 8.59
C ASN A 12 -4.82 -16.92 8.69
N LYS A 13 -6.09 -16.50 8.85
CA LYS A 13 -6.56 -15.11 8.81
C LYS A 13 -5.79 -14.22 9.79
N GLU A 14 -5.37 -14.79 10.91
CA GLU A 14 -4.60 -14.07 11.93
C GLU A 14 -3.28 -13.51 11.40
N LYS A 15 -2.61 -14.21 10.46
CA LYS A 15 -1.32 -13.78 9.91
C LYS A 15 -1.44 -12.91 8.66
N THR A 16 -2.56 -13.01 7.94
CA THR A 16 -2.81 -12.26 6.69
C THR A 16 -3.50 -10.92 6.93
N GLY A 17 -3.70 -10.54 8.20
CA GLY A 17 -4.37 -9.31 8.57
C GLY A 17 -5.89 -9.41 8.47
N ASN A 18 -6.56 -8.59 9.28
CA ASN A 18 -8.01 -8.50 9.30
C ASN A 18 -8.47 -7.32 8.44
N TYR A 19 -9.49 -7.58 7.61
CA TYR A 19 -10.19 -6.51 6.91
C TYR A 19 -10.84 -5.56 7.93
N ASN A 20 -10.66 -4.25 7.73
CA ASN A 20 -11.35 -3.24 8.52
C ASN A 20 -12.68 -2.87 7.83
N PRO A 21 -13.85 -3.25 8.38
CA PRO A 21 -15.15 -2.95 7.77
C PRO A 21 -15.45 -1.44 7.73
N ASN A 22 -14.71 -0.61 8.47
CA ASN A 22 -14.83 0.85 8.38
C ASN A 22 -14.30 1.40 7.04
N MET A 23 -13.62 0.58 6.24
CA MET A 23 -13.22 0.93 4.87
C MET A 23 -14.35 0.77 3.84
N GLU A 24 -15.51 0.23 4.23
CA GLU A 24 -16.68 0.13 3.35
C GLU A 24 -17.23 1.52 3.04
N ASN A 25 -17.59 1.77 1.77
CA ASN A 25 -17.95 3.11 1.29
C ASN A 25 -19.01 3.82 2.15
N LYS A 26 -20.04 3.10 2.62
CA LYS A 26 -21.10 3.69 3.46
C LYS A 26 -20.54 4.16 4.81
N THR A 27 -19.79 3.29 5.49
CA THR A 27 -19.19 3.59 6.80
C THR A 27 -18.10 4.64 6.68
N LEU A 28 -17.22 4.50 5.69
CA LEU A 28 -16.14 5.44 5.43
C LEU A 28 -16.69 6.83 5.10
N SER A 29 -17.74 6.93 4.28
CA SER A 29 -18.36 8.23 3.96
C SER A 29 -18.90 8.93 5.20
N LEU A 30 -19.51 8.18 6.12
CA LEU A 30 -19.98 8.72 7.39
C LEU A 30 -18.82 9.14 8.29
N ILE A 31 -17.73 8.37 8.36
CA ILE A 31 -16.54 8.77 9.12
C ILE A 31 -15.95 10.06 8.53
N CYS A 32 -15.79 10.08 7.21
CA CYS A 32 -15.18 11.20 6.50
C CYS A 32 -16.04 12.47 6.50
N SER A 33 -17.35 12.39 6.76
CA SER A 33 -18.17 13.60 6.92
C SER A 33 -17.81 14.42 8.16
N TYR A 34 -17.08 13.83 9.12
CA TYR A 34 -16.58 14.52 10.31
C TYR A 34 -15.11 14.97 10.18
N ILE A 35 -14.46 14.70 9.04
CA ILE A 35 -13.04 14.99 8.82
C ILE A 35 -12.89 16.16 7.86
N GLN A 36 -12.16 17.19 8.28
CA GLN A 36 -11.76 18.28 7.40
C GLN A 36 -10.37 18.01 6.81
N CYS A 37 -10.31 17.85 5.49
CA CYS A 37 -9.05 17.62 4.78
C CYS A 37 -8.28 18.91 4.53
N HIS A 38 -6.97 18.86 4.76
CA HIS A 38 -6.07 19.96 4.41
C HIS A 38 -5.66 19.87 2.94
N PRO A 39 -5.52 21.00 2.23
CA PRO A 39 -5.02 21.01 0.86
C PRO A 39 -3.59 20.45 0.77
N VAL A 40 -3.37 19.47 -0.10
CA VAL A 40 -2.05 18.85 -0.36
C VAL A 40 -1.35 19.43 -1.59
N GLY A 41 -2.01 20.31 -2.36
CA GLY A 41 -1.52 20.83 -3.64
C GLY A 41 -0.24 21.69 -3.57
N LEU A 42 0.23 22.06 -2.38
CA LEU A 42 1.53 22.73 -2.20
C LEU A 42 2.70 21.75 -2.12
N GLN A 43 2.43 20.45 -1.95
CA GLN A 43 3.45 19.42 -1.75
C GLN A 43 3.61 18.48 -2.95
N CYS A 44 2.58 18.35 -3.80
CA CYS A 44 2.59 17.55 -5.01
C CYS A 44 1.57 18.07 -6.05
N SER A 45 1.85 17.85 -7.34
CA SER A 45 0.98 18.20 -8.48
C SER A 45 -0.15 17.20 -8.70
N THR A 46 0.10 15.93 -8.40
CA THR A 46 -0.93 14.87 -8.42
C THR A 46 -0.95 14.19 -7.07
N THR A 47 -2.13 13.75 -6.64
CA THR A 47 -2.33 13.13 -5.33
C THR A 47 -2.77 11.68 -5.47
N VAL A 48 -2.66 10.92 -4.39
CA VAL A 48 -3.25 9.58 -4.28
C VAL A 48 -4.22 9.52 -3.10
N ARG A 49 -5.26 8.68 -3.20
CA ARG A 49 -6.20 8.41 -2.09
C ARG A 49 -6.24 6.91 -1.79
N PRO A 50 -5.54 6.45 -0.76
CA PRO A 50 -5.58 5.04 -0.35
C PRO A 50 -6.99 4.62 0.08
N LYS A 51 -7.34 3.35 -0.13
CA LYS A 51 -8.61 2.81 0.41
C LYS A 51 -8.59 2.95 1.94
N GLY A 52 -9.69 3.44 2.51
CA GLY A 52 -9.81 3.72 3.94
C GLY A 52 -9.38 5.14 4.36
N HIS A 53 -8.86 5.95 3.45
CA HIS A 53 -8.51 7.34 3.73
C HIS A 53 -9.61 8.32 3.29
N CYS A 54 -9.84 9.35 4.10
CA CYS A 54 -10.76 10.45 3.78
C CYS A 54 -10.14 11.50 2.85
N CYS A 55 -8.84 11.74 3.02
CA CYS A 55 -8.13 12.82 2.36
C CYS A 55 -7.15 12.29 1.32
N ASP A 56 -6.92 13.10 0.30
CA ASP A 56 -5.81 12.92 -0.63
C ASP A 56 -4.47 13.14 0.09
N ILE A 57 -3.44 12.42 -0.35
CA ILE A 57 -2.08 12.52 0.18
C ILE A 57 -1.08 12.74 -0.95
N CYS A 58 0.06 13.34 -0.62
CA CYS A 58 1.29 13.24 -1.41
C CYS A 58 2.06 12.02 -0.90
N GLY A 59 2.09 10.96 -1.69
CA GLY A 59 2.63 9.69 -1.24
C GLY A 59 2.68 8.65 -2.34
N GLY A 60 2.88 7.41 -1.93
CA GLY A 60 2.96 6.25 -2.81
C GLY A 60 2.04 5.15 -2.32
N MET A 61 1.52 4.35 -3.25
CA MET A 61 0.62 3.26 -2.96
C MET A 61 0.94 2.09 -3.88
N MET A 62 0.97 0.88 -3.31
CA MET A 62 1.07 -0.37 -4.05
C MET A 62 -0.03 -1.32 -3.61
N LYS A 63 -0.72 -1.93 -4.56
CA LYS A 63 -1.76 -2.94 -4.33
C LYS A 63 -1.35 -4.24 -5.01
N PHE A 64 -1.57 -5.36 -4.35
CA PHE A 64 -1.30 -6.68 -4.91
C PHE A 64 -2.14 -7.75 -4.22
N ALA A 65 -2.25 -8.91 -4.86
CA ALA A 65 -2.86 -10.10 -4.29
C ALA A 65 -1.79 -11.15 -4.02
N SER A 66 -1.87 -11.82 -2.87
CA SER A 66 -0.93 -12.88 -2.50
C SER A 66 -1.51 -13.81 -1.45
N ASN A 67 -1.38 -15.12 -1.66
CA ASN A 67 -1.65 -16.16 -0.66
C ASN A 67 -0.38 -16.59 0.11
N LYS A 68 0.79 -16.06 -0.26
CA LYS A 68 2.08 -16.39 0.33
C LYS A 68 2.44 -15.46 1.50
N PHE A 69 2.28 -14.16 1.28
CA PHE A 69 2.72 -13.15 2.23
C PHE A 69 1.76 -12.99 3.41
N THR A 70 2.34 -12.86 4.59
CA THR A 70 1.73 -12.37 5.83
C THR A 70 2.04 -10.89 6.02
N VAL A 71 1.29 -10.20 6.88
CA VAL A 71 1.57 -8.79 7.21
C VAL A 71 3.01 -8.61 7.72
N ASP A 72 3.49 -9.54 8.56
CA ASP A 72 4.87 -9.51 9.07
C ASP A 72 5.92 -9.66 7.97
N SER A 73 5.68 -10.56 7.00
CA SER A 73 6.62 -10.74 5.88
C SER A 73 6.67 -9.53 4.96
N ILE A 74 5.53 -8.84 4.78
CA ILE A 74 5.46 -7.59 4.03
C ILE A 74 6.20 -6.49 4.80
N ALA A 75 5.96 -6.37 6.11
CA ALA A 75 6.66 -5.41 6.95
C ALA A 75 8.18 -5.64 6.94
N ALA A 76 8.63 -6.89 7.01
CA ALA A 76 10.05 -7.23 6.90
C ALA A 76 10.63 -6.80 5.55
N ALA A 77 9.94 -7.08 4.44
CA ALA A 77 10.38 -6.65 3.10
C ALA A 77 10.46 -5.11 2.99
N ILE A 78 9.48 -4.39 3.54
CA ILE A 78 9.51 -2.92 3.61
C ILE A 78 10.74 -2.45 4.38
N GLN A 79 10.96 -2.97 5.59
CA GLN A 79 12.08 -2.55 6.45
C GLN A 79 13.44 -2.82 5.78
N GLU A 80 13.57 -3.94 5.08
CA GLU A 80 14.76 -4.27 4.30
C GLU A 80 14.97 -3.27 3.16
N THR A 81 13.94 -2.97 2.36
CA THR A 81 14.02 -1.97 1.28
C THR A 81 14.34 -0.57 1.82
N VAL A 82 13.76 -0.16 2.96
CA VAL A 82 14.07 1.13 3.59
C VAL A 82 15.55 1.18 4.00
N LYS A 83 16.05 0.10 4.61
CA LYS A 83 17.42 0.02 5.10
C LYS A 83 18.43 0.03 3.95
N GLU A 84 18.22 -0.78 2.92
CA GLU A 84 19.13 -0.91 1.76
C GLU A 84 19.29 0.41 0.99
N ASN A 85 18.24 1.23 0.97
CA ASN A 85 18.20 2.50 0.24
C ASN A 85 18.48 3.73 1.11
N ASN A 86 18.84 3.53 2.39
CA ASN A 86 19.06 4.62 3.34
C ASN A 86 17.85 5.57 3.47
N LEU A 87 16.63 5.03 3.40
CA LEU A 87 15.38 5.79 3.46
C LEU A 87 14.83 5.91 4.90
N MET A 88 15.66 5.59 5.89
CA MET A 88 15.32 5.75 7.31
C MET A 88 14.91 7.21 7.56
N ASP A 89 13.82 7.39 8.30
CA ASP A 89 13.25 8.70 8.63
C ASP A 89 12.82 9.56 7.44
N LEU A 90 12.72 9.02 6.23
CA LEU A 90 12.15 9.70 5.04
C LEU A 90 10.72 9.28 4.75
N LEU A 91 10.33 8.09 5.21
CA LEU A 91 9.01 7.54 4.96
C LEU A 91 8.41 6.83 6.18
N GLN A 92 7.08 6.86 6.23
CA GLN A 92 6.23 6.01 7.05
C GLN A 92 5.39 5.13 6.14
N TYR A 93 4.85 4.03 6.65
CA TYR A 93 4.00 3.15 5.85
C TYR A 93 2.81 2.59 6.63
N SER A 94 1.77 2.20 5.90
CA SER A 94 0.69 1.34 6.36
C SER A 94 0.63 0.06 5.50
N ILE A 95 0.16 -1.03 6.09
CA ILE A 95 -0.14 -2.29 5.39
C ILE A 95 -1.58 -2.64 5.73
N ASP A 96 -2.44 -2.61 4.73
CA ASP A 96 -3.87 -2.83 4.90
C ASP A 96 -4.32 -4.01 4.04
N ARG A 97 -5.05 -4.95 4.64
CA ARG A 97 -5.82 -5.92 3.86
C ARG A 97 -7.10 -5.24 3.38
N ILE A 98 -7.30 -5.16 2.07
CA ILE A 98 -8.37 -4.36 1.45
C ILE A 98 -9.57 -5.19 0.95
N ASP A 99 -9.51 -6.51 1.05
CA ASP A 99 -10.61 -7.44 0.78
C ASP A 99 -11.15 -8.07 2.07
N ASN A 100 -12.47 -8.31 2.10
CA ASN A 100 -13.14 -8.96 3.23
C ASN A 100 -13.20 -10.50 3.09
N GLU A 101 -13.43 -10.98 1.87
CA GLU A 101 -13.83 -12.37 1.59
C GLU A 101 -12.97 -13.06 0.52
N GLY A 102 -11.85 -12.45 0.11
CA GLY A 102 -10.98 -13.04 -0.89
C GLY A 102 -10.33 -14.33 -0.39
N VAL A 103 -10.45 -15.40 -1.18
CA VAL A 103 -9.63 -16.62 -1.03
C VAL A 103 -8.15 -16.27 -1.13
N VAL A 104 -7.82 -15.25 -1.93
CA VAL A 104 -6.48 -14.65 -1.96
C VAL A 104 -6.56 -13.25 -1.33
N PRO A 105 -5.84 -13.01 -0.23
CA PRO A 105 -5.74 -11.68 0.37
C PRO A 105 -5.22 -10.65 -0.63
N HIS A 106 -5.86 -9.48 -0.64
CA HIS A 106 -5.44 -8.30 -1.36
C HIS A 106 -4.92 -7.29 -0.36
N TYR A 107 -3.67 -6.88 -0.58
CA TYR A 107 -2.98 -5.92 0.26
C TYR A 107 -2.89 -4.57 -0.44
N GLN A 108 -2.90 -3.52 0.36
CA GLN A 108 -2.52 -2.17 0.00
C GLN A 108 -1.40 -1.75 0.94
N ILE A 109 -0.26 -1.39 0.37
CA ILE A 109 0.83 -0.72 1.07
C ILE A 109 0.72 0.75 0.73
N THR A 110 0.60 1.59 1.74
CA THR A 110 0.64 3.04 1.58
C THR A 110 1.92 3.57 2.18
N VAL A 111 2.57 4.51 1.50
CA VAL A 111 3.81 5.13 1.92
C VAL A 111 3.57 6.63 2.03
N PHE A 112 4.03 7.23 3.12
CA PHE A 112 3.84 8.65 3.46
C PHE A 112 5.19 9.31 3.71
N PRO A 113 5.38 10.57 3.30
CA PRO A 113 6.60 11.30 3.62
C PRO A 113 6.59 11.71 5.10
N THR A 114 7.70 11.52 5.79
CA THR A 114 7.94 12.10 7.13
C THR A 114 8.49 13.53 7.04
N LYS A 115 9.07 13.87 5.89
CA LYS A 115 9.68 15.17 5.58
C LYS A 115 9.06 15.73 4.30
N LYS A 116 9.82 16.51 3.52
CA LYS A 116 9.39 16.99 2.21
C LYS A 116 9.17 15.80 1.27
N TYR A 117 8.06 15.82 0.54
CA TYR A 117 7.75 14.81 -0.47
C TYR A 117 8.73 14.89 -1.65
N ASP A 118 9.16 13.72 -2.13
CA ASP A 118 10.02 13.52 -3.30
C ASP A 118 9.45 12.38 -4.13
N ASP A 119 8.97 12.68 -5.34
CA ASP A 119 8.31 11.68 -6.20
C ASP A 119 9.27 10.59 -6.69
N THR A 120 10.55 10.93 -6.87
CA THR A 120 11.59 9.99 -7.31
C THR A 120 11.90 8.98 -6.21
N VAL A 121 12.04 9.42 -4.96
CA VAL A 121 12.26 8.54 -3.81
C VAL A 121 11.12 7.53 -3.66
N PHE A 122 9.87 7.99 -3.77
CA PHE A 122 8.69 7.14 -3.60
C PHE A 122 8.51 6.15 -4.76
N GLN A 123 8.82 6.58 -5.99
CA GLN A 123 8.83 5.72 -7.15
C GLN A 123 9.88 4.60 -7.02
N ILE A 124 11.13 4.94 -6.67
CA ILE A 124 12.21 3.97 -6.48
C ILE A 124 11.82 2.96 -5.40
N PHE A 125 11.38 3.45 -4.23
CA PHE A 125 10.97 2.60 -3.12
C PHE A 125 9.89 1.57 -3.52
N ILE A 126 8.83 2.02 -4.22
CA ILE A 126 7.74 1.11 -4.62
C ILE A 126 8.23 0.06 -5.63
N ILE A 127 9.02 0.46 -6.62
CA ILE A 127 9.53 -0.45 -7.66
C ILE A 127 10.45 -1.51 -7.03
N GLU A 128 11.32 -1.11 -6.11
CA GLU A 128 12.22 -2.04 -5.45
C GLU A 128 11.52 -2.96 -4.45
N LEU A 129 10.50 -2.46 -3.76
CA LEU A 129 9.65 -3.30 -2.92
C LEU A 129 8.91 -4.35 -3.76
N ASP A 130 8.35 -3.95 -4.91
CA ASP A 130 7.72 -4.88 -5.87
C ASP A 130 8.73 -5.94 -6.34
N TYR A 131 9.94 -5.52 -6.72
CA TYR A 131 11.01 -6.44 -7.11
C TYR A 131 11.36 -7.43 -6.00
N LYS A 132 11.50 -6.96 -4.75
CA LYS A 132 11.84 -7.80 -3.60
C LYS A 132 10.72 -8.80 -3.27
N LEU A 133 9.46 -8.36 -3.26
CA LEU A 133 8.31 -9.25 -3.11
C LEU A 133 8.19 -10.24 -4.26
N SER A 134 8.43 -9.80 -5.50
CA SER A 134 8.42 -10.65 -6.68
C SER A 134 9.52 -11.71 -6.64
N ASN A 135 10.72 -11.41 -6.13
CA ASN A 135 11.79 -12.40 -5.99
C ASN A 135 11.54 -13.38 -4.84
N ASN A 136 10.79 -12.96 -3.84
CA ASN A 136 10.35 -13.82 -2.75
C ASN A 136 9.16 -14.72 -3.15
N LYS A 137 8.61 -14.58 -4.37
CA LYS A 137 7.59 -15.51 -4.89
C LYS A 137 8.24 -16.82 -5.33
N GLY A 138 7.58 -17.94 -5.05
CA GLY A 138 8.00 -19.27 -5.48
C GLY A 138 7.48 -19.56 -6.89
N ASN A 139 6.22 -19.17 -7.16
CA ASN A 139 5.62 -19.22 -8.49
C ASN A 139 4.79 -17.95 -8.79
N SER A 140 4.36 -17.79 -10.05
CA SER A 140 3.64 -16.60 -10.51
C SER A 140 2.23 -16.43 -9.92
N MET A 141 1.65 -17.45 -9.31
CA MET A 141 0.32 -17.37 -8.68
C MET A 141 0.38 -16.92 -7.21
N GLU A 142 1.57 -16.85 -6.62
CA GLU A 142 1.77 -16.46 -5.21
C GLU A 142 1.79 -14.94 -5.01
N TYR A 143 2.03 -14.16 -6.06
CA TYR A 143 2.09 -12.70 -6.04
C TYR A 143 1.70 -12.14 -7.42
N PHE A 144 0.56 -11.45 -7.48
CA PHE A 144 -0.04 -11.02 -8.75
C PHE A 144 -0.95 -9.79 -8.57
N SER A 145 -1.56 -9.33 -9.68
CA SER A 145 -2.44 -8.15 -9.72
C SER A 145 -1.78 -6.88 -9.18
N VAL A 146 -0.46 -6.76 -9.35
CA VAL A 146 0.31 -5.62 -8.86
C VAL A 146 -0.11 -4.36 -9.59
N LYS A 147 -0.44 -3.33 -8.82
CA LYS A 147 -0.70 -1.97 -9.30
C LYS A 147 -0.02 -1.00 -8.36
N TYR A 148 0.60 0.03 -8.93
CA TYR A 148 1.21 1.10 -8.15
C TYR A 148 0.74 2.45 -8.65
N GLU A 149 0.63 3.38 -7.71
CA GLU A 149 0.28 4.77 -7.94
C GLU A 149 1.16 5.61 -7.01
N TRP A 150 1.67 6.74 -7.48
CA TRP A 150 2.35 7.71 -6.62
C TRP A 150 2.03 9.12 -7.07
N SER A 151 2.16 10.04 -6.13
CA SER A 151 2.02 11.47 -6.35
C SER A 151 3.18 11.99 -7.20
N ARG A 152 2.99 13.07 -7.95
CA ARG A 152 4.05 13.69 -8.75
C ARG A 152 4.38 15.06 -8.19
N LEU A 153 5.62 15.51 -8.31
CA LEU A 153 5.95 16.91 -8.04
C LEU A 153 5.60 17.77 -9.26
N ASP A 154 5.28 19.04 -9.02
CA ASP A 154 5.22 20.02 -10.10
C ASP A 154 6.63 20.53 -10.39
N HIS A 155 7.29 19.94 -11.37
CA HIS A 155 8.64 20.37 -11.78
C HIS A 155 8.62 21.69 -12.57
N SER A 156 7.45 22.25 -12.90
CA SER A 156 7.33 23.46 -13.72
C SER A 156 7.83 24.74 -13.03
N TYR A 157 7.92 24.75 -11.69
CA TYR A 157 8.49 25.87 -10.92
C TYR A 157 10.02 25.83 -10.78
N SER A 158 10.70 24.80 -11.28
CA SER A 158 12.17 24.69 -11.22
C SER A 158 12.91 25.52 -12.29
N GLN A 159 12.19 26.16 -13.22
CA GLN A 159 12.75 27.14 -14.15
C GLN A 159 12.50 28.56 -13.61
N GLY A 160 13.26 28.96 -12.60
CA GLY A 160 13.10 30.28 -12.01
C GLY A 160 14.18 30.62 -10.99
N ASN A 161 15.42 30.71 -11.45
CA ASN A 161 16.44 31.72 -11.09
C ASN A 161 17.80 31.26 -11.62
N CYS A 162 18.07 31.66 -12.87
CA CYS A 162 19.44 31.97 -13.32
C CYS A 162 19.77 33.40 -12.89
#